data_AF-A0A3D5Q2W9-F1
#
_entry.id   AF-A0A3D5Q2W9-F1
#
_cell.length_a   1.000
_cell.length_b   1.000
_cell.length_c   1.000
_cell.angle_alpha   90.00
_cell.angle_beta   90.00
_cell.angle_gamma   90.00
#
_symmetry.space_group_name_H-M   'P 1'
#
loop_
_entity.id
_entity.type
_entity.pdbx_description
1 polymer ?
#
loop_
_entity_poly.entity_id
_entity_poly.type
_entity_poly.pdbx_seq_one_letter_code
_entity_poly.pdbx_strand_id
1 'polypeptide(L)'
;IMMSVITSSYANVVSSFFSMKFQRSIEELLVSPVPNGVILAGYVAGGMARGLSIGVIVTLVSQVFTDFQIHSLALVAVTVVLTSALFSLGGFINAMLATKFDDISIVPTFVLTPLTYLGGVFYSIDLLPEFWQGVSMANPILYMINAFRYGFLGVSDVNVYAALGMILVFIVVLSVACLRMLARGKGIRH
;
A
#
# COMPACT_ATOMS: atom_id res chain seq x y z
N ILE A 1 -9.79 -3.77 -9.32
CA ILE A 1 -8.44 -4.38 -9.15
C ILE A 1 -7.62 -3.63 -8.10
N MET A 2 -7.22 -2.37 -8.34
CA MET A 2 -6.34 -1.62 -7.43
C MET A 2 -6.83 -1.56 -5.98
N MET A 3 -8.08 -1.16 -5.75
CA MET A 3 -8.64 -1.09 -4.39
C MET A 3 -8.56 -2.43 -3.63
N SER A 4 -8.81 -3.54 -4.32
CA SER A 4 -8.73 -4.88 -3.72
C SER A 4 -7.30 -5.24 -3.31
N VAL A 5 -6.30 -4.85 -4.11
CA VAL A 5 -4.88 -5.03 -3.78
C VAL A 5 -4.52 -4.17 -2.57
N ILE A 6 -4.90 -2.89 -2.57
CA ILE A 6 -4.61 -1.94 -1.50
C ILE A 6 -5.14 -2.45 -0.16
N THR A 7 -6.45 -2.73 -0.09
CA THR A 7 -7.09 -3.14 1.16
C THR A 7 -6.59 -4.49 1.65
N SER A 8 -6.36 -5.44 0.74
CA SER A 8 -5.90 -6.78 1.12
C SER A 8 -4.45 -6.80 1.58
N SER A 9 -3.55 -6.09 0.89
CA SER A 9 -2.12 -6.01 1.26
C SER A 9 -1.96 -5.33 2.61
N TYR A 10 -2.71 -4.24 2.82
CA TYR A 10 -2.74 -3.49 4.08
C TYR A 10 -3.30 -4.37 5.21
N ALA A 11 -4.52 -4.88 5.05
CA ALA A 11 -5.22 -5.61 6.12
C ALA A 11 -4.46 -6.87 6.53
N ASN A 12 -3.77 -7.54 5.60
CA ASN A 12 -2.95 -8.70 5.93
C ASN A 12 -1.80 -8.37 6.87
N VAL A 13 -1.02 -7.33 6.55
CA VAL A 13 0.14 -6.98 7.37
C VAL A 13 -0.30 -6.49 8.74
N VAL A 14 -1.35 -5.66 8.79
CA VAL A 14 -1.85 -5.15 10.07
C VAL A 14 -2.32 -6.29 10.95
N SER A 15 -3.17 -7.19 10.44
CA SER A 15 -3.71 -8.27 11.24
C SER A 15 -2.63 -9.26 11.67
N SER A 16 -1.69 -9.64 10.79
CA SER A 16 -0.61 -10.56 11.12
C SER A 16 0.32 -9.99 12.19
N PHE A 17 0.80 -8.76 12.01
CA PHE A 17 1.72 -8.15 12.98
C PHE A 17 1.03 -7.80 14.29
N PHE A 18 -0.18 -7.24 14.23
CA PHE A 18 -0.95 -6.92 15.43
C PHE A 18 -1.33 -8.18 16.22
N SER A 19 -1.68 -9.28 15.56
CA SER A 19 -2.01 -10.54 16.26
C SER A 19 -0.80 -11.07 17.04
N MET A 20 0.40 -11.00 16.45
CA MET A 20 1.65 -11.38 17.13
C MET A 20 1.99 -10.43 18.29
N LYS A 21 1.62 -9.15 18.17
CA LYS A 21 1.75 -8.14 19.24
C LYS A 21 0.81 -8.47 20.38
N PHE A 22 -0.44 -8.76 20.07
CA PHE A 22 -1.48 -9.09 21.03
C PHE A 22 -1.17 -10.39 21.80
N GLN A 23 -0.58 -11.38 21.13
CA GLN A 23 -0.15 -12.64 21.73
C GLN A 23 1.17 -12.53 22.52
N ARG A 24 1.81 -11.34 22.55
CA ARG A 24 3.13 -11.08 23.16
C ARG A 24 4.32 -11.85 22.54
N SER A 25 4.09 -12.67 21.52
CA SER A 25 5.14 -13.38 20.78
C SER A 25 6.10 -12.45 20.03
N ILE A 26 5.71 -11.18 19.83
CA ILE A 26 6.62 -10.16 19.28
C ILE A 26 7.81 -9.87 20.20
N GLU A 27 7.67 -10.01 21.52
CA GLU A 27 8.76 -9.79 22.46
C GLU A 27 9.86 -10.85 22.29
N GLU A 28 9.48 -12.11 22.07
CA GLU A 28 10.42 -13.20 21.77
C GLU A 28 11.15 -12.95 20.44
N LEU A 29 10.44 -12.43 19.44
CA LEU A 29 10.98 -12.09 18.13
C LEU A 29 12.01 -10.93 18.23
N LEU A 30 11.81 -9.98 19.14
CA LEU A 30 12.76 -8.89 19.39
C LEU A 30 13.98 -9.31 20.23
N VAL A 31 13.87 -10.37 21.03
CA VAL A 31 15.00 -10.94 21.79
C VAL A 31 15.85 -11.87 20.91
N SER A 32 15.24 -12.44 19.86
CA SER A 32 15.98 -13.22 18.88
C SER A 32 17.00 -12.35 18.12
N PRO A 33 18.18 -12.89 17.74
CA PRO A 33 19.22 -12.16 17.00
C PRO A 33 18.85 -11.99 15.51
N VAL A 34 17.58 -11.69 15.21
CA VAL A 34 17.08 -11.51 13.85
C VAL A 34 17.19 -10.04 13.47
N PRO A 35 17.84 -9.70 12.34
CA PRO A 35 17.92 -8.32 11.88
C PRO A 35 16.53 -7.73 11.60
N ASN A 36 16.29 -6.50 12.04
CA ASN A 36 15.05 -5.75 11.81
C ASN A 36 14.60 -5.73 10.33
N GLY A 37 15.55 -5.71 9.40
CA GLY A 37 15.28 -5.77 7.97
C GLY A 37 14.63 -7.08 7.52
N VAL A 38 15.00 -8.21 8.12
CA VAL A 38 14.44 -9.53 7.81
C VAL A 38 13.00 -9.63 8.33
N ILE A 39 12.75 -9.13 9.54
CA ILE A 39 11.41 -9.08 10.12
C ILE A 39 10.49 -8.24 9.22
N LEU A 40 10.91 -7.03 8.87
CA LEU A 40 10.13 -6.15 8.00
C LEU A 40 9.88 -6.79 6.63
N ALA A 41 10.92 -7.34 6.00
CA ALA A 41 10.81 -7.99 4.70
C ALA A 41 9.84 -9.20 4.73
N GLY A 42 9.86 -10.00 5.79
CA GLY A 42 8.97 -11.16 5.95
C GLY A 42 7.49 -10.75 6.00
N TYR A 43 7.15 -9.77 6.84
CA TYR A 43 5.77 -9.29 6.95
C TYR A 43 5.30 -8.58 5.67
N VAL A 44 6.16 -7.75 5.07
CA VAL A 44 5.86 -7.05 3.82
C VAL A 44 5.67 -8.06 2.68
N ALA A 45 6.55 -9.04 2.54
CA ALA A 45 6.42 -10.10 1.53
C ALA A 45 5.14 -10.92 1.71
N GLY A 46 4.77 -11.26 2.95
CA GLY A 46 3.49 -11.93 3.24
C GLY A 46 2.28 -11.08 2.85
N GLY A 47 2.31 -9.78 3.16
CA GLY A 47 1.29 -8.81 2.72
C GLY A 47 1.17 -8.69 1.21
N MET A 48 2.31 -8.55 0.54
CA MET A 48 2.40 -8.50 -0.92
C MET A 48 1.87 -9.79 -1.54
N ALA A 49 2.25 -10.96 -1.05
CA ALA A 49 1.79 -12.24 -1.59
C ALA A 49 0.27 -12.36 -1.59
N ARG A 50 -0.40 -12.00 -0.49
CA ARG A 50 -1.87 -12.00 -0.42
C ARG A 50 -2.49 -10.92 -1.30
N GLY A 51 -1.94 -9.71 -1.28
CA GLY A 51 -2.40 -8.60 -2.11
C GLY A 51 -2.31 -8.87 -3.61
N LEU A 52 -1.18 -9.43 -4.05
CA LEU A 52 -0.93 -9.84 -5.42
C LEU A 52 -1.85 -11.00 -5.84
N SER A 53 -2.00 -12.02 -4.99
CA SER A 53 -2.92 -13.12 -5.25
C SER A 53 -4.35 -12.63 -5.50
N ILE A 54 -4.84 -11.73 -4.65
CA ILE A 54 -6.17 -11.13 -4.81
C ILE A 54 -6.21 -10.23 -6.05
N GLY A 55 -5.16 -9.47 -6.33
CA GLY A 55 -5.05 -8.67 -7.55
C GLY A 55 -5.16 -9.51 -8.83
N VAL A 56 -4.46 -10.66 -8.87
CA VAL A 56 -4.51 -11.60 -9.99
C VAL A 56 -5.91 -12.20 -10.13
N ILE A 57 -6.50 -12.68 -9.04
CA ILE A 57 -7.85 -13.26 -9.05
C ILE A 57 -8.87 -12.23 -9.57
N VAL A 58 -8.83 -11.00 -9.05
CA VAL A 58 -9.76 -9.95 -9.49
C VAL A 58 -9.52 -9.58 -10.96
N THR A 59 -8.28 -9.57 -11.43
CA THR A 59 -7.97 -9.31 -12.83
C THR A 59 -8.52 -10.41 -13.75
N LEU A 60 -8.34 -11.69 -13.38
CA LEU A 60 -8.86 -12.82 -14.14
C LEU A 60 -10.40 -12.79 -14.19
N VAL A 61 -11.06 -12.52 -13.07
CA VAL A 61 -12.52 -12.40 -13.03
C VAL A 61 -12.98 -11.21 -13.87
N SER A 62 -12.31 -10.05 -13.80
CA SER A 62 -12.66 -8.89 -14.62
C SER A 62 -12.56 -9.14 -16.12
N GLN A 63 -11.61 -9.96 -16.58
CA GLN A 63 -11.50 -10.33 -17.99
C GLN A 63 -12.71 -11.14 -18.52
N VAL A 64 -13.41 -11.88 -17.66
CA VAL A 64 -14.63 -12.62 -18.06
C VAL A 64 -15.79 -11.68 -18.34
N PHE A 65 -15.84 -10.53 -17.65
CA PHE A 65 -16.94 -9.57 -17.76
C PHE A 65 -16.66 -8.42 -18.71
N THR A 66 -15.39 -8.15 -19.05
CA THR A 66 -15.04 -7.02 -19.91
C THR A 66 -13.75 -7.27 -20.68
N ASP A 67 -13.83 -7.08 -22.01
CA ASP A 67 -12.69 -7.12 -22.90
C ASP A 67 -11.89 -5.81 -22.81
N PHE A 68 -10.81 -5.82 -22.02
CA PHE A 68 -9.88 -4.71 -21.95
C PHE A 68 -8.63 -5.01 -22.78
N GLN A 69 -8.25 -4.10 -23.68
CA GLN A 69 -6.95 -4.17 -24.36
C GLN A 69 -5.86 -3.66 -23.43
N ILE A 70 -5.06 -4.57 -22.87
CA ILE A 70 -3.94 -4.21 -22.00
C ILE A 70 -2.85 -3.57 -22.87
N HIS A 71 -2.62 -2.26 -22.69
CA HIS A 71 -1.58 -1.55 -23.43
C HIS A 71 -0.17 -2.00 -23.00
N SER A 72 0.06 -2.16 -21.69
CA SER A 72 1.35 -2.65 -21.17
C SER A 72 1.18 -3.49 -19.91
N LEU A 73 1.26 -4.81 -20.08
CA LEU A 73 1.16 -5.77 -18.97
C LEU A 73 2.30 -5.60 -17.97
N ALA A 74 3.52 -5.29 -18.44
CA ALA A 74 4.68 -5.09 -17.59
C ALA A 74 4.47 -3.91 -16.63
N LEU A 75 3.89 -2.81 -17.13
CA LEU A 75 3.61 -1.64 -16.31
C LEU A 75 2.53 -1.90 -15.27
N VAL A 76 1.46 -2.62 -15.65
CA VAL A 76 0.43 -3.07 -14.71
C VAL A 76 1.04 -3.93 -13.61
N ALA A 77 1.89 -4.90 -13.96
CA ALA A 77 2.53 -5.77 -12.98
C ALA A 77 3.43 -4.96 -12.01
N VAL A 78 4.29 -4.08 -12.54
CA VAL A 78 5.17 -3.25 -11.72
C VAL A 78 4.38 -2.33 -10.79
N THR A 79 3.35 -1.65 -11.30
CA THR A 79 2.52 -0.74 -10.49
C THR A 79 1.79 -1.47 -9.38
N VAL A 80 1.24 -2.66 -9.64
CA VAL A 80 0.55 -3.49 -8.65
C VAL A 80 1.52 -4.01 -7.57
N VAL A 81 2.73 -4.40 -7.95
CA VAL A 81 3.79 -4.83 -7.02
C VAL A 81 4.25 -3.68 -6.12
N LEU A 82 4.51 -2.51 -6.69
CA LEU A 82 4.91 -1.34 -5.90
C LEU A 82 3.78 -0.87 -4.97
N THR A 83 2.54 -0.90 -5.46
CA THR A 83 1.36 -0.56 -4.67
C THR A 83 1.19 -1.50 -3.48
N SER A 84 1.30 -2.81 -3.71
CA SER A 84 1.17 -3.79 -2.62
C SER A 84 2.29 -3.60 -1.58
N ALA A 85 3.53 -3.35 -2.00
CA ALA A 85 4.63 -3.04 -1.10
C ALA A 85 4.37 -1.78 -0.25
N LEU A 86 3.94 -0.68 -0.88
CA LEU A 86 3.66 0.58 -0.20
C LEU A 86 2.58 0.42 0.88
N PHE A 87 1.48 -0.25 0.58
CA PHE A 87 0.40 -0.45 1.54
C PHE A 87 0.70 -1.52 2.58
N SER A 88 1.51 -2.52 2.25
CA SER A 88 2.04 -3.44 3.26
C SER A 88 2.93 -2.71 4.27
N LEU A 89 3.77 -1.76 3.84
CA LEU A 89 4.53 -0.89 4.75
C LEU A 89 3.63 0.01 5.59
N GLY A 90 2.62 0.65 4.97
CA GLY A 90 1.63 1.46 5.70
C GLY A 90 0.87 0.65 6.75
N GLY A 91 0.50 -0.59 6.41
CA GLY A 91 -0.12 -1.53 7.33
C GLY A 91 0.81 -1.91 8.48
N PHE A 92 2.09 -2.12 8.20
CA PHE A 92 3.08 -2.39 9.25
C PHE A 92 3.17 -1.24 10.26
N ILE A 93 3.25 0.01 9.78
CA ILE A 93 3.27 1.19 10.66
C ILE A 93 2.01 1.25 11.52
N ASN A 94 0.83 1.04 10.94
CA ASN A 94 -0.40 1.06 11.72
C ASN A 94 -0.42 -0.06 12.77
N ALA A 95 0.05 -1.25 12.44
CA ALA A 95 0.13 -2.37 13.37
C ALA A 95 1.06 -2.09 14.56
N MET A 96 2.16 -1.37 14.32
CA MET A 96 3.08 -0.95 15.37
C MET A 96 2.43 0.06 16.33
N LEU A 97 1.70 1.03 15.79
CA LEU A 97 1.05 2.10 16.55
C LEU A 97 -0.24 1.65 17.24
N ALA A 98 -0.94 0.67 16.67
CA ALA A 98 -2.20 0.17 17.20
C ALA A 98 -2.01 -0.46 18.58
N THR A 99 -2.91 -0.12 19.50
CA THR A 99 -2.96 -0.68 20.86
C THR A 99 -4.17 -1.57 21.05
N LYS A 100 -5.26 -1.30 20.33
CA LYS A 100 -6.52 -2.04 20.36
C LYS A 100 -6.87 -2.56 18.97
N PHE A 101 -7.73 -3.58 18.92
CA PHE A 101 -8.24 -4.11 17.64
C PHE A 101 -8.99 -3.06 16.83
N ASP A 102 -9.67 -2.11 17.49
CA ASP A 102 -10.41 -1.05 16.80
C ASP A 102 -9.45 -0.10 16.04
N ASP A 103 -8.25 0.14 16.57
CA ASP A 103 -7.23 1.03 15.95
C ASP A 103 -6.80 0.52 14.56
N ILE A 104 -6.87 -0.79 14.34
CA ILE A 104 -6.51 -1.43 13.06
C ILE A 104 -7.43 -0.96 11.93
N SER A 105 -8.72 -0.80 12.23
CA SER A 105 -9.78 -0.52 11.27
C SER A 105 -10.06 0.97 11.08
N ILE A 106 -9.58 1.82 12.00
CA ILE A 106 -9.71 3.28 11.92
C ILE A 106 -8.95 3.84 10.72
N VAL A 107 -7.70 3.43 10.49
CA VAL A 107 -6.87 3.97 9.39
C VAL A 107 -7.44 3.68 8.00
N PRO A 108 -7.91 2.46 7.67
CA PRO A 108 -8.68 2.18 6.45
C PRO A 108 -9.85 3.15 6.20
N THR A 109 -10.63 3.39 7.24
CA THR A 109 -11.88 4.13 7.15
C THR A 109 -11.66 5.63 7.08
N PHE A 110 -10.80 6.17 7.95
CA PHE A 110 -10.64 7.62 8.12
C PHE A 110 -9.48 8.22 7.33
N VAL A 111 -8.52 7.42 6.86
CA VAL A 111 -7.34 7.91 6.14
C VAL A 111 -7.32 7.38 4.71
N LEU A 112 -7.30 6.06 4.55
CA LEU A 112 -7.22 5.41 3.25
C LEU A 112 -8.41 5.73 2.35
N THR A 113 -9.63 5.71 2.90
CA THR A 113 -10.84 5.98 2.12
C THR A 113 -10.87 7.41 1.58
N PRO A 114 -10.68 8.48 2.39
CA PRO A 114 -10.57 9.85 1.87
C PRO A 114 -9.41 10.05 0.90
N LEU A 115 -8.23 9.48 1.19
CA LEU A 115 -7.09 9.55 0.28
C LEU A 115 -7.38 8.85 -1.05
N THR A 116 -8.17 7.80 -1.04
CA THR A 116 -8.59 7.12 -2.28
C THR A 116 -9.48 8.04 -3.12
N TYR A 117 -10.45 8.72 -2.48
CA TYR A 117 -11.30 9.68 -3.18
C TYR A 117 -10.48 10.85 -3.74
N LEU A 118 -9.49 11.36 -2.98
CA LEU A 118 -8.57 12.41 -3.44
C LEU A 118 -7.49 11.91 -4.42
N GLY A 119 -7.36 10.60 -4.61
CA GLY A 119 -6.34 9.97 -5.46
C GLY A 119 -6.75 9.86 -6.92
N GLY A 120 -7.84 10.49 -7.37
CA GLY A 120 -8.25 10.44 -8.77
C GLY A 120 -8.73 9.05 -9.24
N VAL A 121 -9.27 8.22 -8.34
CA VAL A 121 -9.96 6.96 -8.73
C VAL A 121 -11.20 7.27 -9.58
N PHE A 122 -11.93 8.31 -9.21
CA PHE A 122 -13.26 8.61 -9.76
C PHE A 122 -13.28 9.81 -10.72
N TYR A 123 -12.22 10.61 -10.73
CA TYR A 123 -12.13 11.84 -11.51
C TYR A 123 -10.68 12.10 -11.94
N SER A 124 -10.52 12.83 -13.03
CA SER A 124 -9.22 13.35 -13.45
C SER A 124 -8.83 14.58 -12.65
N ILE A 125 -7.53 14.75 -12.41
CA ILE A 125 -7.02 15.81 -11.53
C ILE A 125 -7.22 17.21 -12.13
N ASP A 126 -7.30 17.31 -13.46
CA ASP A 126 -7.45 18.57 -14.19
C ASP A 126 -8.83 19.20 -14.02
N LEU A 127 -9.79 18.44 -13.47
CA LEU A 127 -11.13 18.92 -13.15
C LEU A 127 -11.19 19.59 -11.77
N LEU A 128 -10.13 19.53 -10.98
CA LEU A 128 -10.11 20.05 -9.61
C LEU A 128 -9.65 21.51 -9.59
N PRO A 129 -10.21 22.34 -8.69
CA PRO A 129 -9.67 23.67 -8.41
C PRO A 129 -8.21 23.59 -7.95
N GLU A 130 -7.41 24.64 -8.23
CA GLU A 130 -5.96 24.67 -7.99
C GLU A 130 -5.54 24.20 -6.59
N PHE A 131 -6.31 24.56 -5.56
CA PHE A 131 -6.05 24.12 -4.18
C PHE A 131 -6.11 22.59 -4.03
N TRP A 132 -7.15 21.95 -4.57
CA TRP A 132 -7.35 20.51 -4.46
C TRP A 132 -6.39 19.74 -5.37
N GLN A 133 -6.00 20.32 -6.50
CA GLN A 133 -4.96 19.76 -7.35
C GLN A 133 -3.63 19.62 -6.59
N GLY A 134 -3.22 20.67 -5.86
CA GLY A 134 -2.02 20.64 -5.02
C GLY A 134 -2.07 19.57 -3.91
N VAL A 135 -3.22 19.43 -3.24
CA VAL A 135 -3.42 18.40 -2.20
C VAL A 135 -3.36 16.99 -2.79
N SER A 136 -3.99 16.76 -3.94
CA SER A 136 -3.97 15.46 -4.62
C SER A 136 -2.58 15.08 -5.14
N MET A 137 -1.75 16.04 -5.56
CA MET A 137 -0.36 15.77 -5.95
C MET A 137 0.52 15.28 -4.78
N ALA A 138 0.20 15.63 -3.53
CA ALA A 138 0.92 15.09 -2.37
C ALA A 138 0.56 13.63 -2.08
N ASN A 139 -0.52 13.12 -2.67
CA ASN A 139 -1.09 11.82 -2.36
C ASN A 139 -0.41 10.70 -3.17
N PRO A 140 0.21 9.69 -2.53
CA PRO A 140 0.81 8.55 -3.25
C PRO A 140 -0.22 7.78 -4.08
N ILE A 141 -1.49 7.76 -3.63
CA ILE A 141 -2.59 7.02 -4.27
C ILE A 141 -2.84 7.51 -5.69
N LEU A 142 -2.71 8.82 -5.91
CA LEU A 142 -2.84 9.44 -7.23
C LEU A 142 -1.88 8.83 -8.24
N TYR A 143 -0.61 8.72 -7.89
CA TYR A 143 0.43 8.20 -8.79
C TYR A 143 0.21 6.72 -9.12
N MET A 144 -0.22 5.93 -8.13
CA MET A 144 -0.49 4.49 -8.31
C MET A 144 -1.65 4.24 -9.27
N ILE A 145 -2.75 4.97 -9.12
CA ILE A 145 -3.91 4.84 -9.99
C ILE A 145 -3.62 5.33 -11.40
N ASN A 146 -2.92 6.46 -11.54
CA ASN A 146 -2.55 7.00 -12.84
C ASN A 146 -1.67 6.03 -13.63
N ALA A 147 -0.63 5.48 -13.00
CA ALA A 147 0.24 4.51 -13.64
C ALA A 147 -0.50 3.21 -14.00
N PHE A 148 -1.39 2.72 -13.12
CA PHE A 148 -2.23 1.56 -13.42
C PHE A 148 -3.19 1.84 -14.59
N ARG A 149 -3.85 3.01 -14.59
CA ARG A 149 -4.76 3.46 -15.65
C ARG A 149 -4.06 3.56 -16.99
N TYR A 150 -2.84 4.08 -17.04
CA TYR A 150 -2.03 4.09 -18.25
C TYR A 150 -1.72 2.68 -18.77
N GLY A 151 -1.44 1.73 -17.87
CA GLY A 151 -1.19 0.34 -18.24
C GLY A 151 -2.38 -0.34 -18.94
N PHE A 152 -3.61 0.06 -18.62
CA PHE A 152 -4.84 -0.45 -19.24
C PHE A 152 -5.35 0.38 -20.41
N LEU A 153 -5.34 1.71 -20.31
CA LEU A 153 -5.99 2.61 -21.29
C LEU A 153 -5.00 3.31 -22.23
N GLY A 154 -3.69 3.26 -21.94
CA GLY A 154 -2.68 4.01 -22.69
C GLY A 154 -2.74 5.53 -22.49
N VAL A 155 -3.62 6.03 -21.60
CA VAL A 155 -3.80 7.46 -21.30
C VAL A 155 -3.42 7.71 -19.83
N SER A 156 -2.62 8.75 -19.60
CA SER A 156 -2.18 9.15 -18.26
C SER A 156 -2.25 10.67 -18.12
N ASP A 157 -2.85 11.14 -17.03
CA ASP A 157 -2.87 12.57 -16.68
C ASP A 157 -1.50 13.03 -16.14
N VAL A 158 -0.63 12.09 -15.74
CA VAL A 158 0.70 12.35 -15.15
C VAL A 158 1.77 11.53 -15.86
N ASN A 159 2.99 12.05 -16.00
CA ASN A 159 4.09 11.26 -16.56
C ASN A 159 4.31 9.97 -15.76
N VAL A 160 4.20 8.83 -16.44
CA VAL A 160 4.21 7.49 -15.84
C VAL A 160 5.53 7.19 -15.12
N TYR A 161 6.65 7.63 -15.68
CA TYR A 161 7.97 7.47 -15.07
C TYR A 161 8.10 8.31 -13.80
N ALA A 162 7.54 9.53 -13.81
CA ALA A 162 7.50 10.37 -12.61
C ALA A 162 6.60 9.75 -11.53
N ALA A 163 5.45 9.18 -11.90
CA ALA A 163 4.57 8.47 -10.99
C ALA A 163 5.27 7.26 -10.34
N LEU A 164 5.94 6.43 -11.13
CA LEU A 164 6.72 5.29 -10.63
C LEU A 164 7.87 5.75 -9.70
N GLY A 165 8.58 6.81 -10.08
CA GLY A 165 9.64 7.41 -9.26
C GLY A 165 9.12 7.89 -7.91
N MET A 166 7.97 8.58 -7.89
CA MET A 166 7.33 9.03 -6.66
C MET A 166 6.92 7.87 -5.77
N ILE A 167 6.32 6.81 -6.33
CA ILE A 167 5.95 5.61 -5.56
C ILE A 167 7.18 4.97 -4.91
N LEU A 168 8.29 4.86 -5.64
CA LEU A 168 9.55 4.35 -5.10
C LEU A 168 10.08 5.22 -3.96
N VAL A 169 10.03 6.54 -4.09
CA VAL A 169 10.41 7.47 -3.02
C VAL A 169 9.56 7.22 -1.78
N PHE A 170 8.23 7.09 -1.91
CA PHE A 170 7.36 6.78 -0.78
C PHE A 170 7.68 5.43 -0.15
N ILE A 171 7.96 4.39 -0.94
CA ILE A 171 8.36 3.07 -0.43
C ILE A 171 9.65 3.16 0.38
N VAL A 172 10.66 3.87 -0.12
CA VAL A 172 11.95 4.06 0.59
C VAL A 172 11.72 4.82 1.89
N VAL A 173 10.96 5.92 1.86
CA VAL A 173 10.65 6.72 3.04
C VAL A 173 9.91 5.89 4.11
N LEU A 174 8.87 5.15 3.71
CA LEU A 174 8.11 4.30 4.62
C LEU A 174 8.96 3.13 5.15
N SER A 175 9.79 2.52 4.31
CA SER A 175 10.70 1.44 4.74
C SER A 175 11.69 1.93 5.79
N VAL A 176 12.30 3.11 5.56
CA VAL A 176 13.19 3.74 6.55
C VAL A 176 12.44 4.09 7.83
N ALA A 177 11.21 4.59 7.72
CA ALA A 177 10.37 4.87 8.89
C ALA A 177 10.09 3.59 9.69
N CYS A 178 9.66 2.50 9.05
CA CYS A 178 9.43 1.20 9.68
C CYS A 178 10.69 0.69 10.39
N LEU A 179 11.84 0.71 9.72
CA LEU A 179 13.11 0.26 10.30
C LEU A 179 13.52 1.08 11.52
N ARG A 180 13.35 2.41 11.46
CA ARG A 180 13.62 3.31 12.60
C ARG A 180 12.65 3.07 13.75
N MET A 181 11.37 2.84 13.47
CA MET A 181 10.37 2.54 14.50
C MET A 181 10.70 1.21 15.18
N LEU A 182 11.08 0.19 14.40
CA LEU A 182 11.44 -1.13 14.92
C LEU A 182 12.73 -1.06 15.76
N ALA A 183 13.73 -0.29 15.32
CA ALA A 183 14.97 -0.08 16.08
C ALA A 183 14.75 0.70 17.39
N ARG A 184 13.78 1.63 17.42
CA ARG A 184 13.43 2.38 18.63
C ARG A 184 12.52 1.60 19.59
N GLY A 185 11.95 0.47 19.16
CA GLY A 185 10.95 -0.27 19.94
C GLY A 185 9.69 0.53 20.27
N LYS A 186 9.44 1.66 19.56
CA LYS A 186 8.31 2.55 19.84
C LYS A 186 7.00 1.81 19.57
N GLY A 187 6.21 1.61 20.62
CA GLY A 187 4.94 0.89 20.58
C GLY A 187 5.04 -0.62 20.82
N ILE A 188 6.24 -1.16 21.08
CA ILE A 188 6.45 -2.58 21.41
C ILE A 188 6.85 -2.80 22.87
N ARG A 189 7.52 -1.82 23.49
CA ARG A 189 7.67 -1.75 24.95
C ARG A 189 6.66 -0.74 25.49
N HIS A 190 5.92 -1.16 26.52
CA HIS A 190 4.82 -0.48 27.23
C HIS A 190 4.66 1.02 26.97
#